data_AF-A0A3A0GDC6-F1
#
_entry.id   AF-A0A3A0GDC6-F1
#
_cell.length_a   1.000
_cell.length_b   1.000
_cell.length_c   1.000
_cell.angle_alpha   90.00
_cell.angle_beta   90.00
_cell.angle_gamma   90.00
#
_symmetry.space_group_name_H-M   'P 1'
#
loop_
_entity.id
_entity.type
_entity.pdbx_description
1 polymer ?
#
loop_
_entity_poly.entity_id
_entity_poly.type
_entity_poly.pdbx_seq_one_letter_code
_entity_poly.pdbx_strand_id
1 'polypeptide(L)'
;MRDRVAIVFYPEKEGPLPAMLEWQRRNPDWRQPLPDVVVCPVCGIAVRAIADLALLDPTQLRQAIARFRDDHLRAACSEHHLPTEEEWAVMGAWVG
;
A
#
# COMPACT_ATOMS: atom_id res chain seq x y z
N MET A 1 -7.39 13.99 -13.16
CA MET A 1 -6.55 13.88 -11.95
C MET A 1 -5.45 12.88 -12.27
N ARG A 2 -4.16 13.27 -12.32
CA ARG A 2 -3.07 12.29 -12.49
C ARG A 2 -3.06 11.43 -11.22
N ASP A 3 -3.43 10.16 -11.32
CA ASP A 3 -3.36 9.22 -10.19
C ASP A 3 -1.89 9.21 -9.70
N ARG A 4 -1.62 9.90 -8.59
CA ARG A 4 -0.32 9.95 -7.92
C ARG A 4 -0.11 8.73 -6.99
N VAL A 5 -1.13 7.88 -6.88
CA VAL A 5 -1.10 6.64 -6.11
C VAL A 5 -0.31 5.60 -6.89
N ALA A 6 0.78 5.12 -6.29
CA ALA A 6 1.66 4.14 -6.91
C ALA A 6 1.62 2.79 -6.17
N ILE A 7 1.12 2.76 -4.93
CA ILE A 7 0.90 1.53 -4.18
C ILE A 7 -0.25 1.74 -3.20
N VAL A 8 -1.11 0.73 -3.08
CA VAL A 8 -2.18 0.66 -2.08
C VAL A 8 -1.95 -0.57 -1.22
N PHE A 9 -2.22 -0.43 0.07
CA PHE A 9 -2.10 -1.48 1.08
C PHE A 9 -3.50 -1.83 1.60
N TYR A 10 -3.72 -3.06 2.05
CA TYR A 10 -5.00 -3.44 2.66
C TYR A 10 -4.83 -4.64 3.60
N PRO A 11 -5.65 -4.76 4.66
CA PRO A 11 -5.64 -5.93 5.53
C PRO A 11 -5.99 -7.19 4.74
N GLU A 12 -5.18 -8.23 4.85
CA GLU A 12 -5.35 -9.47 4.07
C GLU A 12 -6.73 -10.11 4.29
N LYS A 13 -7.19 -10.11 5.54
CA LYS A 13 -8.48 -10.73 5.93
C LYS A 13 -9.70 -9.98 5.38
N GLU A 14 -9.59 -8.67 5.22
CA GLU A 14 -10.69 -7.81 4.76
C GLU A 14 -10.70 -7.72 3.24
N GLY A 15 -9.53 -7.88 2.62
CA GLY A 15 -9.37 -7.76 1.18
C GLY A 15 -9.28 -6.30 0.73
N PRO A 16 -9.04 -6.08 -0.58
CA PRO A 16 -8.94 -4.74 -1.14
C PRO A 16 -10.31 -4.05 -1.16
N LEU A 17 -10.34 -2.77 -0.85
CA LEU A 17 -11.55 -1.96 -0.91
C LEU A 17 -12.00 -1.72 -2.37
N PRO A 18 -13.30 -1.44 -2.62
CA PRO A 18 -13.81 -1.22 -3.97
C PRO A 18 -13.06 -0.14 -4.77
N ALA A 19 -12.62 0.93 -4.12
CA ALA A 19 -11.84 2.00 -4.76
C ALA A 19 -10.44 1.53 -5.18
N MET A 20 -9.80 0.67 -4.39
CA MET A 20 -8.50 0.04 -4.74
C MET A 20 -8.67 -0.87 -5.96
N LEU A 21 -9.76 -1.65 -6.00
CA LEU A 21 -10.09 -2.50 -7.14
C LEU A 21 -10.44 -1.70 -8.40
N GLU A 22 -11.13 -0.57 -8.25
CA GLU A 22 -11.37 0.35 -9.37
C GLU A 22 -10.06 0.97 -9.88
N TRP A 23 -9.21 1.44 -8.96
CA TRP A 23 -7.89 1.94 -9.30
C TRP A 23 -7.07 0.87 -10.03
N GLN A 24 -7.02 -0.37 -9.53
CA GLN A 24 -6.34 -1.47 -10.20
C GLN A 24 -6.86 -1.72 -11.62
N ARG A 25 -8.19 -1.77 -11.78
CA ARG A 25 -8.85 -2.04 -13.08
C ARG A 25 -8.56 -1.03 -14.18
N ARG A 26 -8.14 0.19 -13.83
CA ARG A 26 -7.75 1.20 -14.82
C ARG A 26 -6.47 0.81 -15.57
N ASN A 27 -5.54 0.07 -14.94
CA ASN A 27 -4.30 -0.39 -15.55
C ASN A 27 -3.88 -1.76 -14.97
N PRO A 28 -4.59 -2.87 -15.28
CA PRO A 28 -4.39 -4.16 -14.61
C PRO A 28 -3.02 -4.80 -14.90
N ASP A 29 -2.41 -4.51 -16.05
CA ASP A 29 -1.10 -5.05 -16.43
C ASP A 29 0.04 -4.40 -15.63
N TRP A 30 -0.15 -3.15 -15.19
CA TRP A 30 0.86 -2.41 -14.42
C TRP A 30 0.57 -2.48 -12.91
N ARG A 31 -0.71 -2.46 -12.51
CA ARG A 31 -1.16 -2.45 -11.12
C ARG A 31 -1.37 -3.87 -10.62
N GLN A 32 -0.28 -4.45 -10.13
CA GLN A 32 -0.23 -5.87 -9.78
C GLN A 32 -0.26 -6.07 -8.26
N PRO A 33 -1.00 -7.09 -7.78
CA PRO A 33 -0.89 -7.52 -6.39
C PRO A 33 0.51 -8.06 -6.15
N LEU A 34 1.14 -7.60 -5.07
CA LEU A 34 2.45 -8.09 -4.69
C LEU A 34 2.35 -9.48 -4.05
N PRO A 35 3.33 -10.37 -4.29
CA PRO A 35 3.34 -11.70 -3.69
C PRO A 35 3.61 -11.65 -2.18
N ASP A 36 4.38 -10.65 -1.74
CA ASP A 36 4.82 -10.51 -0.36
C ASP A 36 3.70 -9.99 0.57
N VAL A 37 3.70 -10.50 1.79
CA VAL A 37 2.83 -10.06 2.88
C VAL A 37 3.63 -9.19 3.84
N VAL A 38 3.12 -8.00 4.10
CA VAL A 38 3.66 -7.10 5.13
C VAL A 38 2.98 -7.41 6.45
N VAL A 39 3.75 -7.66 7.51
CA VAL A 39 3.20 -7.93 8.84
C VAL A 39 3.40 -6.72 9.73
N CYS A 40 2.33 -6.27 10.40
CA CYS A 40 2.42 -5.20 11.40
C CYS A 40 3.31 -5.64 12.56
N PRO A 41 4.36 -4.87 12.91
CA PRO A 41 5.27 -5.25 14.00
C PRO A 41 4.64 -5.09 15.40
N VAL A 42 3.45 -4.47 15.51
CA VAL A 42 2.78 -4.19 16.79
C VAL A 42 1.71 -5.23 17.11
N CYS A 43 0.72 -5.42 16.24
CA CYS A 43 -0.41 -6.33 16.46
C CYS A 43 -0.37 -7.62 15.64
N GLY A 44 0.61 -7.77 14.74
CA GLY A 44 0.75 -8.97 13.91
C GLY A 44 -0.25 -9.10 12.75
N ILE A 45 -1.04 -8.06 12.44
CA ILE A 45 -1.95 -8.12 11.29
C ILE A 45 -1.19 -8.26 9.97
N ALA A 46 -1.70 -9.13 9.09
CA ALA A 46 -1.18 -9.33 7.74
C ALA A 46 -1.79 -8.30 6.79
N VAL A 47 -0.94 -7.65 6.00
CA VAL A 47 -1.27 -6.61 5.03
C VAL A 47 -0.74 -7.03 3.66
N ARG A 48 -1.61 -6.93 2.65
CA ARG A 48 -1.29 -7.13 1.23
C ARG A 48 -1.14 -5.77 0.56
N ALA A 49 -0.54 -5.76 -0.63
CA ALA A 49 -0.40 -4.54 -1.42
C ALA A 49 -0.64 -4.77 -2.91
N ILE A 50 -1.12 -3.74 -3.61
CA ILE A 50 -1.15 -3.66 -5.08
C ILE A 50 -0.30 -2.47 -5.47
N ALA A 51 0.69 -2.67 -6.34
CA ALA A 51 1.62 -1.63 -6.77
C ALA A 51 1.54 -1.40 -8.28
N ASP A 52 1.70 -0.14 -8.70
CA ASP A 52 1.89 0.26 -10.09
C ASP A 52 3.37 0.09 -10.46
N LEU A 53 3.69 -1.05 -11.08
CA LEU A 53 5.05 -1.45 -11.44
C LEU A 53 5.59 -0.65 -12.64
N ALA A 54 4.75 0.14 -13.32
CA ALA A 54 5.22 1.09 -14.33
C ALA A 54 5.77 2.38 -13.69
N LEU A 55 5.39 2.67 -12.43
CA LEU A 55 5.81 3.87 -11.69
C LEU A 55 6.87 3.60 -10.63
N LEU A 56 6.92 2.38 -10.08
CA LEU A 56 7.86 2.00 -9.02
C LEU A 56 8.87 0.99 -9.52
N ASP A 57 10.15 1.35 -9.46
CA ASP A 57 11.22 0.38 -9.60
C ASP A 57 11.34 -0.53 -8.34
N PRO A 58 12.06 -1.66 -8.41
CA PRO A 58 12.16 -2.60 -7.27
C PRO A 58 12.79 -2.01 -5.99
N THR A 59 13.59 -0.94 -6.10
CA THR A 59 14.17 -0.26 -4.93
C THR A 59 13.16 0.68 -4.31
N GLN A 60 12.47 1.48 -5.12
CA GLN A 60 11.38 2.35 -4.68
C GLN A 60 10.25 1.55 -4.04
N LEU A 61 9.90 0.39 -4.61
CA LEU A 61 8.90 -0.52 -4.07
C LEU A 61 9.27 -0.99 -2.65
N ARG A 62 10.50 -1.46 -2.46
CA ARG A 62 11.01 -1.89 -1.15
C ARG A 62 11.01 -0.75 -0.13
N GLN A 63 11.40 0.46 -0.55
CA GLN A 63 11.36 1.64 0.31
C GLN A 63 9.93 2.01 0.71
N ALA A 64 8.98 1.98 -0.23
CA ALA A 64 7.58 2.26 0.04
C ALA A 64 6.97 1.27 1.03
N ILE A 65 7.26 -0.03 0.87
CA ILE A 65 6.84 -1.09 1.80
C ILE A 65 7.45 -0.88 3.19
N ALA A 66 8.76 -0.64 3.27
CA ALA A 66 9.44 -0.41 4.54
C ALA A 66 8.85 0.80 5.27
N ARG A 67 8.64 1.92 4.56
CA ARG A 67 8.03 3.13 5.10
C ARG A 67 6.61 2.89 5.58
N PHE A 68 5.79 2.20 4.78
CA PHE A 68 4.44 1.85 5.20
C PHE A 68 4.45 1.01 6.49
N ARG A 69 5.32 0.00 6.58
CA ARG A 69 5.43 -0.85 7.77
C ARG A 69 5.89 -0.08 9.01
N ASP A 70 6.97 0.69 8.88
CA ASP A 70 7.71 1.25 10.01
C ASP A 70 7.17 2.60 10.46
N ASP A 71 6.71 3.44 9.52
CA ASP A 71 6.24 4.80 9.83
C ASP A 71 4.73 4.86 9.99
N HIS A 72 3.97 4.20 9.10
CA HIS A 72 2.51 4.33 9.08
C HIS A 72 1.83 3.25 9.92
N LEU A 73 2.04 1.98 9.59
CA LEU A 73 1.33 0.86 10.21
C LEU A 73 1.71 0.70 11.68
N ARG A 74 3.00 0.85 12.00
CA ARG A 74 3.48 0.83 13.40
C ARG A 74 2.87 1.97 14.21
N ALA A 75 2.85 3.21 13.69
CA ALA A 75 2.34 4.36 14.41
C ALA A 75 0.83 4.25 14.61
N ALA A 76 0.06 4.04 13.55
CA ALA A 76 -1.40 3.89 13.61
C ALA A 76 -1.81 2.80 14.61
N CYS A 77 -1.17 1.63 14.53
CA CYS A 77 -1.48 0.54 15.45
C CYS A 77 -1.09 0.85 16.91
N SER A 78 0.00 1.58 17.15
CA SER A 78 0.41 1.97 18.51
C SER A 78 -0.57 2.95 19.16
N GLU A 79 -1.27 3.74 18.35
CA GLU A 79 -2.30 4.69 18.80
C GLU A 79 -3.70 4.06 18.87
N HIS A 80 -3.82 2.73 18.71
CA HIS A 80 -5.08 2.01 18.59
C HIS A 80 -5.99 2.55 17.44
N HIS A 81 -5.38 3.16 16.43
CA HIS A 81 -6.05 3.68 15.25
C HIS A 81 -5.87 2.72 14.08
N LEU A 82 -6.97 2.39 13.39
CA LEU A 82 -6.89 1.67 12.13
C LEU A 82 -6.67 2.70 11.01
N PRO A 83 -5.69 2.51 10.10
CA PRO A 83 -5.51 3.42 8.99
C PRO A 83 -6.80 3.58 8.17
N THR A 84 -7.10 4.80 7.78
CA THR A 84 -8.19 5.15 6.87
C THR A 84 -7.85 4.77 5.43
N GLU A 85 -8.84 4.74 4.54
CA GLU A 85 -8.65 4.39 3.12
C GLU A 85 -7.58 5.24 2.43
N GLU A 86 -7.50 6.53 2.76
CA GLU A 86 -6.46 7.44 2.24
C GLU A 86 -5.07 7.10 2.79
N GLU A 87 -4.97 6.66 4.05
CA GLU A 87 -3.70 6.27 4.68
C GLU A 87 -3.19 4.90 4.17
N TRP A 88 -4.11 4.05 3.72
CA TRP A 88 -3.78 2.81 3.01
C TRP A 88 -3.20 3.07 1.61
N ALA A 89 -3.48 4.22 1.01
CA ALA A 89 -2.98 4.60 -0.31
C ALA A 89 -1.70 5.44 -0.19
N VAL A 90 -0.54 4.86 -0.51
CA VAL A 90 0.72 5.62 -0.55
C VAL A 90 0.93 6.19 -1.94
N MET A 91 0.88 7.52 -2.03
CA MET A 91 1.23 8.24 -3.25
C MET A 91 2.75 8.18 -3.46
N GLY A 92 3.20 7.30 -4.35
CA GLY A 92 4.57 7.30 -4.86
C GLY A 92 4.80 8.47 -5.79
N ALA A 93 4.77 9.69 -5.26
CA ALA A 93 5.24 10.88 -5.94
C ALA A 93 6.40 11.45 -5.13
N TRP A 94 7.57 10.83 -5.22
CA TRP A 94 8.81 11.51 -4.89
C TRP A 94 9.33 12.16 -6.17
N VAL A 95 9.04 13.46 -6.30
CA VAL A 95 9.86 14.36 -7.10
C VAL A 95 11.10 14.62 -6.24
N GLY A 96 12.20 13.96 -6.59
CA GLY A 96 13.54 14.28 -6.13
C GLY A 96 14.38 14.57 -7.37
#